data_AF-A0AAW5E8H7-F1
#
_entry.id   AF-A0AAW5E8H7-F1
#
_cell.length_a   1.000
_cell.length_b   1.000
_cell.length_c   1.000
_cell.angle_alpha   90.00
_cell.angle_beta   90.00
_cell.angle_gamma   90.00
#
_symmetry.space_group_name_H-M   'P 1'
#
loop_
_entity.id
_entity.type
_entity.pdbx_description
1 polymer ?
#
loop_
_entity_poly.entity_id
_entity_poly.type
_entity_poly.pdbx_seq_one_letter_code
_entity_poly.pdbx_strand_id
1 'polypeptide(L)'
;MREVEFKQFLINNSDIESKVKAVNSRVAKALMVERQLNVNLDNEVKGDEKMYSLLLRIQKEMNDGLHHNVYQNAVRKYYLFVNGKEFPRLKQYEKKRSL
;
A
#
# COMPACT_ATOMS: atom_id res chain seq x y z
N MET A 1 11.06 0.22 -3.58
CA MET A 1 10.16 -0.94 -3.76
C MET A 1 10.61 -1.82 -4.92
N ARG A 2 10.27 -3.12 -4.92
CA ARG A 2 10.44 -4.07 -6.02
C ARG A 2 9.39 -3.83 -7.12
N GLU A 3 9.53 -2.72 -7.83
CA GLU A 3 8.53 -2.19 -8.76
C GLU A 3 8.14 -3.20 -9.87
N VAL A 4 9.12 -3.82 -10.53
CA VAL A 4 8.88 -4.75 -11.64
C VAL A 4 8.11 -5.99 -11.19
N GLU A 5 8.53 -6.60 -10.07
CA GLU A 5 7.85 -7.77 -9.50
C GLU A 5 6.43 -7.42 -9.06
N PHE A 6 6.24 -6.26 -8.42
CA PHE A 6 4.93 -5.80 -8.00
C PHE A 6 4.00 -5.55 -9.19
N LYS A 7 4.52 -4.96 -10.26
CA LYS A 7 3.77 -4.77 -11.50
C LYS A 7 3.31 -6.11 -12.09
N GLN A 8 4.20 -7.10 -12.13
CA GLN A 8 3.87 -8.45 -12.61
C GLN A 8 2.83 -9.14 -11.72
N PHE A 9 2.96 -9.01 -10.40
CA PHE A 9 1.98 -9.50 -9.43
C PHE A 9 0.58 -8.93 -9.70
N LEU A 10 0.48 -7.62 -9.96
CA LEU A 10 -0.79 -6.98 -10.27
C LEU A 10 -1.35 -7.41 -11.64
N ILE A 11 -0.52 -7.58 -12.66
CA ILE A 11 -0.96 -8.03 -14.01
C ILE A 11 -1.58 -9.42 -13.97
N ASN A 12 -1.04 -10.30 -13.11
CA ASN A 12 -1.48 -11.67 -12.96
C ASN A 12 -2.75 -11.81 -12.09
N ASN A 13 -3.25 -10.72 -11.51
CA ASN A 13 -4.47 -10.72 -10.73
C ASN A 13 -5.70 -10.76 -11.66
N SER A 14 -6.53 -11.80 -11.54
CA SER A 14 -7.73 -12.03 -12.36
C SER A 14 -8.82 -10.98 -12.16
N ASP A 15 -8.84 -10.31 -11.01
CA ASP A 15 -9.92 -9.39 -10.61
C ASP A 15 -9.71 -7.97 -11.17
N ILE A 16 -8.65 -7.75 -11.96
CA ILE A 16 -8.35 -6.45 -12.58
C ILE A 16 -8.80 -6.46 -14.05
N GLU A 17 -9.98 -5.93 -14.31
CA GLU A 17 -10.56 -5.85 -15.66
C GLU A 17 -9.74 -4.95 -16.61
N SER A 18 -9.40 -3.73 -16.17
CA SER A 18 -8.53 -2.81 -16.93
C SER A 18 -7.06 -2.98 -16.53
N LYS A 19 -6.45 -4.08 -16.96
CA LYS A 19 -5.10 -4.50 -16.53
C LYS A 19 -4.07 -3.36 -16.61
N VAL A 20 -3.87 -2.75 -17.77
CA VAL A 20 -2.75 -1.79 -17.94
C VAL A 20 -2.92 -0.51 -17.13
N LYS A 21 -4.05 0.19 -17.26
CA LYS A 21 -4.28 1.47 -16.58
C LYS A 21 -4.34 1.30 -15.07
N ALA A 22 -5.05 0.28 -14.60
CA ALA A 22 -5.26 0.06 -13.18
C ALA A 22 -3.99 -0.47 -12.49
N VAL A 23 -3.14 -1.23 -13.18
CA VAL A 23 -1.80 -1.62 -12.69
C VAL A 23 -0.90 -0.39 -12.59
N ASN A 24 -0.74 0.37 -13.69
CA ASN A 24 0.16 1.52 -13.72
C ASN A 24 -0.22 2.58 -12.67
N SER A 25 -1.51 2.83 -12.46
CA SER A 25 -1.99 3.74 -11.43
C SER A 25 -1.58 3.25 -10.02
N ARG A 26 -1.79 1.97 -9.70
CA ARG A 26 -1.41 1.42 -8.38
C ARG A 26 0.10 1.48 -8.13
N VAL A 27 0.90 1.12 -9.13
CA VAL A 27 2.36 1.22 -9.04
C VAL A 27 2.79 2.67 -8.83
N ALA A 28 2.27 3.61 -9.62
CA ALA A 28 2.60 5.02 -9.51
C ALA A 28 2.21 5.61 -8.14
N LYS A 29 1.07 5.20 -7.57
CA LYS A 29 0.64 5.62 -6.24
C LYS A 29 1.53 5.07 -5.13
N ALA A 30 2.00 3.83 -5.22
CA ALA A 30 2.97 3.27 -4.28
C ALA A 30 4.32 4.00 -4.36
N LEU A 31 4.82 4.27 -5.58
CA LEU A 31 6.04 5.05 -5.79
C LEU A 31 5.92 6.49 -5.27
N MET A 32 4.73 7.10 -5.40
CA MET A 32 4.48 8.43 -4.86
C MET A 32 4.66 8.46 -3.34
N VAL A 33 4.25 7.41 -2.63
CA VAL A 33 4.45 7.30 -1.18
C VAL A 33 5.94 7.22 -0.84
N GLU A 34 6.74 6.41 -1.55
CA GLU A 34 8.20 6.35 -1.32
C GLU A 34 8.84 7.72 -1.48
N ARG A 35 8.47 8.44 -2.54
CA ARG A 35 9.03 9.76 -2.86
C ARG A 35 8.58 10.83 -1.87
N GLN A 36 7.29 10.92 -1.58
CA GLN A 36 6.74 12.02 -0.79
C GLN A 36 7.06 11.88 0.71
N LEU A 37 7.11 10.65 1.23
CA LEU A 37 7.41 10.39 2.63
C LEU A 37 8.89 10.07 2.90
N ASN A 38 9.71 10.02 1.83
CA ASN A 38 11.11 9.61 1.85
C ASN A 38 11.33 8.27 2.57
N VAL A 39 10.61 7.24 2.15
CA VAL A 39 10.64 5.90 2.74
C VAL A 39 10.96 4.82 1.70
N ASN A 40 11.42 3.67 2.17
CA ASN A 40 11.55 2.46 1.37
C ASN A 40 10.43 1.47 1.73
N LEU A 41 9.47 1.25 0.83
CA LEU A 41 8.35 0.35 1.06
C LEU A 41 8.80 -1.09 1.33
N ASP A 42 9.92 -1.57 0.78
CA ASP A 42 10.46 -2.90 1.11
C ASP A 42 10.83 -3.03 2.59
N ASN A 43 11.11 -1.92 3.27
CA ASN A 43 11.40 -1.91 4.71
C ASN A 43 10.15 -1.65 5.55
N GLU A 44 9.26 -0.77 5.10
CA GLU A 44 8.06 -0.41 5.85
C GLU A 44 7.03 -1.54 5.89
N VAL A 45 6.91 -2.35 4.83
CA VAL A 45 5.91 -3.43 4.78
C VAL A 45 6.37 -4.75 5.40
N LYS A 46 7.61 -4.85 5.90
CA LYS A 46 8.15 -6.08 6.53
C LYS A 46 7.46 -6.46 7.84
N GLY A 47 6.79 -5.52 8.50
CA GLY A 47 6.15 -5.75 9.79
C GLY A 47 4.89 -4.93 9.97
N ASP A 48 3.92 -5.51 10.68
CA ASP A 48 2.57 -4.95 10.82
C ASP A 48 2.59 -3.56 11.49
N GLU A 49 3.45 -3.32 12.49
CA GLU A 49 3.57 -2.01 13.15
C GLU A 49 4.19 -0.92 12.26
N LYS A 50 5.18 -1.27 11.44
CA LYS A 50 5.76 -0.32 10.47
C LYS A 50 4.77 0.02 9.37
N MET A 51 4.07 -1.00 8.86
CA MET A 51 2.97 -0.82 7.91
C MET A 51 1.87 0.08 8.48
N TYR A 52 1.44 -0.17 9.72
CA TYR A 52 0.44 0.66 10.40
C TYR A 52 0.91 2.11 10.54
N SER A 53 2.14 2.31 11.05
CA SER A 53 2.75 3.64 11.19
C SER A 53 2.83 4.38 9.86
N LEU A 54 3.23 3.69 8.79
CA LEU A 54 3.28 4.25 7.44
C LEU A 54 1.89 4.67 6.95
N LEU A 55 0.85 3.85 7.14
CA LEU A 55 -0.50 4.18 6.74
C LEU A 55 -1.05 5.43 7.46
N LEU A 56 -0.73 5.61 8.75
CA LEU A 56 -1.06 6.83 9.50
C LEU A 56 -0.33 8.06 8.93
N ARG A 57 0.95 7.92 8.59
CA ARG A 57 1.72 8.98 7.92
C ARG A 57 1.12 9.35 6.57
N ILE A 58 0.77 8.37 5.74
CA ILE A 58 0.08 8.61 4.46
C ILE A 58 -1.23 9.39 4.68
N GLN A 59 -2.04 8.99 5.66
CA GLN A 59 -3.30 9.67 5.97
C GLN A 59 -3.08 11.15 6.31
N LYS A 60 -2.08 11.44 7.15
CA LYS A 60 -1.81 12.77 7.70
C LYS A 60 -1.00 13.66 6.76
N GLU A 61 0.11 13.15 6.24
CA GLU A 61 1.11 13.94 5.48
C GLU A 61 0.74 14.07 3.99
N MET A 62 -0.03 13.12 3.43
CA MET A 62 -0.46 13.16 2.02
C MET A 62 -1.94 13.54 1.85
N ASN A 63 -2.64 13.89 2.95
CA ASN A 63 -4.08 14.17 2.96
C ASN A 63 -4.89 13.09 2.22
N ASP A 64 -4.54 11.81 2.39
CA ASP A 64 -5.06 10.70 1.57
C ASP A 64 -6.59 10.56 1.66
N GLY A 65 -7.21 11.06 2.74
CA GLY A 65 -8.67 11.16 2.87
C GLY A 65 -9.33 12.00 1.76
N LEU A 66 -8.69 13.08 1.30
CA LEU A 66 -9.15 13.90 0.17
C LEU A 66 -8.99 13.19 -1.18
N HIS A 67 -8.21 12.11 -1.21
CA HIS A 67 -7.93 11.30 -2.39
C HIS A 67 -8.58 9.93 -2.31
N HIS A 68 -9.65 9.76 -1.52
CA HIS A 68 -10.37 8.50 -1.36
C HIS A 68 -9.47 7.31 -0.93
N ASN A 69 -8.43 7.59 -0.14
CA ASN A 69 -7.47 6.63 0.39
C ASN A 69 -6.67 5.84 -0.67
N VAL A 70 -6.46 6.41 -1.86
CA VAL A 70 -5.78 5.73 -2.98
C VAL A 70 -4.33 5.38 -2.65
N TYR A 71 -3.62 6.20 -1.87
CA TYR A 71 -2.22 5.93 -1.51
C TYR A 71 -2.12 4.78 -0.50
N GLN A 72 -2.94 4.80 0.56
CA GLN A 72 -3.02 3.69 1.50
C GLN A 72 -3.41 2.38 0.80
N ASN A 73 -4.36 2.41 -0.14
CA ASN A 73 -4.78 1.21 -0.86
C ASN A 73 -3.68 0.64 -1.76
N ALA A 74 -2.90 1.50 -2.42
CA ALA A 74 -1.73 1.07 -3.20
C ALA A 74 -0.69 0.38 -2.30
N VAL A 75 -0.39 0.98 -1.14
CA VAL A 75 0.57 0.42 -0.17
C VAL A 75 0.05 -0.88 0.46
N ARG A 76 -1.25 -1.01 0.75
CA ARG A 76 -1.84 -2.28 1.19
C ARG A 76 -1.70 -3.39 0.16
N LYS A 77 -1.84 -3.08 -1.13
CA LYS A 77 -1.59 -4.07 -2.20
C LYS A 77 -0.12 -4.43 -2.30
N TYR A 78 0.80 -3.50 -2.07
CA TYR A 78 2.22 -3.83 -1.96
C TYR A 78 2.51 -4.72 -0.74
N TYR A 79 1.91 -4.42 0.41
CA TYR A 79 2.01 -5.26 1.60
C TYR A 79 1.53 -6.69 1.32
N LEU A 80 0.39 -6.87 0.64
CA LEU A 80 -0.12 -8.18 0.21
C LEU A 80 0.90 -8.91 -0.67
N PHE A 81 1.50 -8.21 -1.64
CA PHE A 81 2.55 -8.79 -2.49
C PHE A 81 3.76 -9.28 -1.68
N VAL A 82 4.21 -8.52 -0.67
CA VAL A 82 5.38 -8.88 0.13
C VAL A 82 5.08 -9.98 1.15
N ASN A 83 3.90 -9.96 1.78
CA ASN A 83 3.60 -10.78 2.94
C ASN A 83 2.61 -11.93 2.68
N GLY A 84 1.99 -11.98 1.49
CA GLY A 84 0.99 -13.00 1.13
C GLY A 84 -0.34 -12.88 1.87
N LYS A 85 -0.53 -11.86 2.71
CA LYS A 85 -1.77 -11.59 3.46
C LYS A 85 -2.20 -10.13 3.34
N GLU A 86 -3.51 -9.86 3.39
CA GLU A 86 -4.00 -8.49 3.37
C GLU A 86 -3.79 -7.80 4.73
N PHE A 87 -3.33 -6.55 4.69
CA PHE A 87 -3.31 -5.70 5.87
C PHE A 87 -4.71 -5.11 6.11
N PRO A 88 -5.27 -5.21 7.33
CA PRO A 88 -6.62 -4.75 7.61
C PRO A 88 -6.76 -3.21 7.53
N ARG A 89 -8.00 -2.71 7.66
CA ARG A 89 -8.22 -1.26 7.79
C ARG A 89 -7.64 -0.75 9.11
N LEU A 90 -7.22 0.52 9.17
CA LEU A 90 -6.60 1.13 10.36
C LEU A 90 -7.39 0.85 11.64
N LYS A 91 -8.70 1.14 11.65
CA LYS A 91 -9.60 0.88 12.80
C LYS A 91 -9.64 -0.59 13.25
N GLN A 92 -9.56 -1.52 12.31
CA GLN A 92 -9.55 -2.96 12.62
C GLN A 92 -8.22 -3.38 13.24
N TYR A 93 -7.11 -2.84 12.72
CA TYR A 93 -5.78 -3.07 13.28
C TYR A 93 -5.66 -2.49 14.69
N GLU A 94 -6.14 -1.26 14.90
CA GLU A 94 -6.16 -0.59 16.21
C GLU A 94 -6.89 -1.42 17.26
N LYS A 95 -8.08 -1.92 16.93
CA LYS A 95 -8.84 -2.80 17.83
C LYS A 95 -8.08 -4.08 18.16
N LYS A 96 -7.36 -4.66 17.18
CA LYS A 96 -6.54 -5.87 17.41
C LYS A 96 -5.33 -5.58 18.29
N ARG A 97 -4.72 -4.39 18.18
CA ARG A 97 -3.52 -3.99 18.94
C ARG A 97 -3.84 -3.62 20.39
N SER A 98 -5.07 -3.18 20.67
CA SER A 98 -5.54 -2.81 22.01
C SER A 98 -6.05 -3.99 22.84
N LEU A 99 -6.07 -5.20 22.29
CA LEU A 99 -6.46 -6.45 22.94
C LEU A 99 -5.22 -7.21 23.37
#